data_AF-A0A9Q1CTF5-F1
#
_entry.id   AF-A0A9Q1CTF5-F1
#
_cell.length_a   1.000
_cell.length_b   1.000
_cell.length_c   1.000
_cell.angle_alpha   90.00
_cell.angle_beta   90.00
_cell.angle_gamma   90.00
#
_symmetry.space_group_name_H-M   'P 1'
#
loop_
_entity.id
_entity.type
_entity.pdbx_description
1 polymer ?
#
loop_
_entity_poly.entity_id
_entity_poly.type
_entity_poly.pdbx_seq_one_letter_code
_entity_poly.pdbx_strand_id
1 'polypeptide(L)'
;MSGPILRVHHMTKETQKQSTESTAVGKGLRYANVGEVTEFKIRVANSSMLHDVYFSALAVGDNHMFTANPSPPDNDKLEISFYYTPTMEGGYDLYIEEIEGKTKDQSQVPGSPFRLVVQGPKVNQEAERKFTDSLPSCQTIPQNNLSWVEGSWKTRRLVGSKHGVLRSGWVFQPKICSFDTFTEEEIAVAAASLEPTTIAILGSSAERGIFLSLVDLALTEREKVHLNKSNFAKCWGFAELQIGNLRIIYQDFRIAPSGSKRILNENNVIIICHNEKKVVEGYHFFDDALGFLREYLFNDRLWPDVILVTVSDPVQLQSLFKVIPTSWKGVIYPTNTFKVNSGRFYTASGVEEYKEQAMKYLPIDKRIHIFDAFALTTGVRHGSQSSPRIMRSNHFHRWCNELGGRIRVCGDGAEMVAQLLLGKAIAPNGKDVWMRSIRQEHLNVIRNIDYREIMCCHDCPESLLPFHIKRVPDLKCYRSTTGLRLWEEKHLHVWDGTLCPSDCMETKPVGQTQTESGPVDVRECTVTV
;
A
#
# COMPACT_ATOMS: atom_id res chain seq x y z
N MET A 1 -28.61 -1.43 -1.66
CA MET A 1 -27.18 -1.77 -1.83
C MET A 1 -26.91 -3.06 -1.08
N SER A 2 -26.29 -4.04 -1.74
CA SER A 2 -25.90 -5.33 -1.16
C SER A 2 -25.16 -5.14 0.17
N GLY A 3 -25.37 -6.07 1.10
CA GLY A 3 -24.69 -6.07 2.40
C GLY A 3 -23.16 -6.08 2.26
N PRO A 4 -22.40 -6.01 3.38
CA PRO A 4 -20.96 -6.25 3.32
C PRO A 4 -20.73 -7.54 2.53
N ILE A 5 -19.70 -7.60 1.69
CA ILE A 5 -19.33 -8.83 0.99
C ILE A 5 -19.30 -9.92 2.06
N LEU A 6 -20.33 -10.78 2.06
CA LEU A 6 -20.40 -11.94 2.94
C LEU A 6 -19.29 -12.83 2.42
N ARG A 7 -18.13 -12.73 3.04
CA ARG A 7 -16.96 -13.54 2.69
C ARG A 7 -17.32 -14.97 3.03
N VAL A 8 -17.90 -15.68 2.08
CA VAL A 8 -17.74 -17.14 2.03
C VAL A 8 -16.24 -17.33 1.86
N HIS A 9 -15.55 -17.64 2.95
CA HIS A 9 -14.11 -17.88 2.93
C HIS A 9 -13.82 -18.96 1.88
N HIS A 10 -13.07 -18.62 0.84
CA HIS A 10 -12.58 -19.60 -0.12
C HIS A 10 -11.46 -20.41 0.55
N MET A 11 -11.83 -21.43 1.35
CA MET A 11 -10.84 -22.37 1.85
C MET A 11 -10.22 -23.12 0.67
N THR A 12 -8.98 -22.79 0.34
CA THR A 12 -8.14 -23.52 -0.62
C THR A 12 -7.29 -24.56 0.12
N LYS A 13 -6.77 -25.59 -0.59
CA LYS A 13 -5.83 -26.57 -0.01
C LYS A 13 -4.65 -25.89 0.70
N GLU A 14 -4.16 -24.80 0.12
CA GLU A 14 -3.08 -23.97 0.64
C GLU A 14 -3.37 -23.31 1.98
N THR A 15 -4.64 -23.04 2.24
CA THR A 15 -5.12 -22.37 3.45
C THR A 15 -5.50 -23.33 4.56
N GLN A 16 -5.54 -24.63 4.25
CA GLN A 16 -5.72 -25.72 5.21
C GLN A 16 -4.38 -26.27 5.73
N LYS A 17 -3.24 -25.78 5.23
CA LYS A 17 -1.91 -26.17 5.73
C LYS A 17 -1.82 -25.76 7.19
N GLN A 18 -1.74 -26.74 8.09
CA GLN A 18 -1.53 -26.50 9.52
C GLN A 18 -0.04 -26.53 9.85
N SER A 19 0.37 -25.67 10.78
CA SER A 19 1.69 -25.78 11.42
C SER A 19 1.75 -27.08 12.21
N THR A 20 2.89 -27.76 12.16
CA THR A 20 3.17 -28.95 12.97
C THR A 20 4.00 -28.64 14.21
N GLU A 21 4.53 -27.42 14.32
CA GLU A 21 5.56 -27.05 15.30
C GLU A 21 5.12 -25.96 16.29
N SER A 22 3.90 -25.44 16.14
CA SER A 22 3.35 -24.39 16.99
C SER A 22 1.98 -24.77 17.56
N THR A 23 1.68 -24.31 18.77
CA THR A 23 0.37 -24.49 19.41
C THR A 23 -0.09 -23.21 20.09
N ALA A 24 -1.37 -22.87 19.98
CA ALA A 24 -1.95 -21.73 20.69
C ALA A 24 -2.66 -22.16 21.97
N VAL A 25 -2.43 -21.44 23.07
CA VAL A 25 -3.03 -21.70 24.39
C VAL A 25 -3.50 -20.41 25.06
N GLY A 26 -4.47 -20.52 25.97
CA GLY A 26 -4.96 -19.39 26.77
C GLY A 26 -6.46 -19.14 26.63
N LYS A 27 -7.05 -18.50 27.64
CA LYS A 27 -8.50 -18.20 27.65
C LYS A 27 -8.88 -17.17 26.58
N GLY A 28 -7.96 -16.26 26.23
CA GLY A 28 -8.13 -15.28 25.17
C GLY A 28 -8.38 -15.87 23.78
N LEU A 29 -8.16 -17.17 23.57
CA LEU A 29 -8.55 -17.81 22.30
C LEU A 29 -10.08 -17.97 22.16
N ARG A 30 -10.81 -17.93 23.27
CA ARG A 30 -12.24 -18.29 23.31
C ARG A 30 -13.12 -17.24 23.98
N TYR A 31 -12.57 -16.47 24.92
CA TYR A 31 -13.33 -15.52 25.71
C TYR A 31 -12.55 -14.23 25.93
N ALA A 32 -13.25 -13.09 25.83
CA ALA A 32 -12.74 -11.76 26.14
C ALA A 32 -13.89 -10.86 26.62
N ASN A 33 -13.57 -9.73 27.23
CA ASN A 33 -14.53 -8.69 27.59
C ASN A 33 -14.24 -7.37 26.87
N VAL A 34 -15.27 -6.64 26.48
CA VAL A 34 -15.14 -5.32 25.87
C VAL A 34 -14.39 -4.38 26.82
N GLY A 35 -13.33 -3.73 26.31
CA GLY A 35 -12.52 -2.78 27.06
C GLY A 35 -11.45 -3.40 27.96
N GLU A 36 -11.41 -4.74 28.11
CA GLU A 36 -10.40 -5.42 28.92
C GLU A 36 -9.27 -5.98 28.05
N VAL A 37 -8.03 -5.78 28.52
CA VAL A 37 -6.86 -6.40 27.89
C VAL A 37 -6.96 -7.91 28.04
N THR A 38 -6.95 -8.61 26.91
CA THR A 38 -7.05 -10.07 26.83
C THR A 38 -5.76 -10.64 26.26
N GLU A 39 -5.33 -11.79 26.79
CA GLU A 39 -4.10 -12.48 26.40
C GLU A 39 -4.37 -13.92 25.94
N PHE A 40 -3.62 -14.34 24.92
CA PHE A 40 -3.32 -15.75 24.65
C PHE A 40 -1.83 -15.88 24.30
N LYS A 41 -1.36 -17.12 24.20
CA LYS A 41 0.05 -17.42 23.90
C LYS A 41 0.18 -18.41 22.77
N ILE A 42 1.29 -18.32 22.05
CA ILE A 42 1.72 -19.32 21.07
C ILE A 42 2.99 -19.97 21.61
N ARG A 43 3.00 -21.29 21.71
CA ARG A 43 4.16 -22.11 22.05
C ARG A 43 4.78 -22.65 20.79
N VAL A 44 6.10 -22.59 20.69
CA VAL A 44 6.85 -23.15 19.56
C VAL A 44 7.69 -24.36 19.99
N ALA A 45 7.98 -25.25 19.04
CA ALA A 45 8.67 -26.51 19.33
C ALA A 45 10.14 -26.33 19.76
N ASN A 46 10.81 -25.27 19.28
CA ASN A 46 12.22 -25.02 19.56
C ASN A 46 12.56 -23.52 19.49
N SER A 47 13.72 -23.14 20.04
CA SER A 47 14.17 -21.74 20.11
C SER A 47 14.50 -21.12 18.75
N SER A 48 14.89 -21.91 17.74
CA SER A 48 15.19 -21.37 16.41
C SER A 48 13.95 -20.76 15.75
N MET A 49 12.77 -21.29 16.03
CA MET A 49 11.51 -20.74 15.54
C MET A 49 11.20 -19.35 16.08
N LEU A 50 11.64 -19.00 17.30
CA LEU A 50 11.42 -17.65 17.84
C LEU A 50 12.13 -16.55 17.04
N HIS A 51 13.10 -16.93 16.20
CA HIS A 51 13.87 -16.01 15.37
C HIS A 51 13.53 -16.12 13.88
N ASP A 52 13.24 -17.33 13.41
CA ASP A 52 13.01 -17.62 11.99
C ASP A 52 11.52 -17.59 11.61
N VAL A 53 10.60 -17.56 12.58
CA VAL A 53 9.16 -17.63 12.35
C VAL A 53 8.45 -16.42 12.96
N TYR A 54 7.43 -15.94 12.24
CA TYR A 54 6.59 -14.83 12.65
C TYR A 54 5.15 -15.29 12.83
N PHE A 55 4.40 -14.61 13.69
CA PHE A 55 3.00 -14.95 13.93
C PHE A 55 2.10 -13.75 13.72
N SER A 56 0.91 -13.99 13.18
CA SER A 56 -0.12 -12.98 12.98
C SER A 56 -1.43 -13.46 13.58
N ALA A 57 -2.16 -12.57 14.25
CA ALA A 57 -3.45 -12.90 14.84
C ALA A 57 -4.51 -11.83 14.51
N LEU A 58 -5.64 -12.27 13.97
CA LEU A 58 -6.71 -11.42 13.46
C LEU A 58 -8.09 -11.99 13.84
N ALA A 59 -8.87 -11.20 14.58
CA ALA A 59 -10.24 -11.52 14.92
C ALA A 59 -11.19 -10.90 13.89
N VAL A 60 -12.04 -11.74 13.29
CA VAL A 60 -13.02 -11.33 12.28
C VAL A 60 -14.43 -11.61 12.79
N GLY A 61 -15.21 -10.55 12.98
CA GLY A 61 -16.64 -10.63 13.31
C GLY A 61 -17.49 -10.06 12.18
N ASP A 62 -18.82 -10.21 12.29
CA ASP A 62 -19.77 -9.81 11.25
C ASP A 62 -19.68 -8.34 10.84
N ASN A 63 -19.33 -7.47 11.79
CA ASN A 63 -19.32 -6.02 11.57
C ASN A 63 -18.03 -5.33 12.00
N HIS A 64 -17.08 -6.08 12.57
CA HIS A 64 -15.90 -5.53 13.23
C HIS A 64 -14.71 -6.47 13.08
N MET A 65 -13.53 -5.93 12.79
CA MET A 65 -12.27 -6.68 12.77
C MET A 65 -11.20 -5.96 13.58
N PHE A 66 -10.41 -6.72 14.33
CA PHE A 66 -9.29 -6.21 15.13
C PHE A 66 -8.15 -7.21 15.21
N THR A 67 -6.95 -6.70 15.46
CA THR A 67 -5.70 -7.49 15.46
C THR A 67 -5.20 -7.68 16.88
N ALA A 68 -4.54 -8.81 17.15
CA ALA A 68 -3.79 -9.00 18.38
C ALA A 68 -2.31 -8.74 18.14
N ASN A 69 -1.69 -8.02 19.08
CA ASN A 69 -0.31 -7.59 18.98
C ASN A 69 0.60 -8.55 19.75
N PRO A 70 1.72 -8.99 19.15
CA PRO A 70 2.67 -9.86 19.83
C PRO A 70 3.50 -9.08 20.86
N SER A 71 3.94 -9.78 21.90
CA SER A 71 5.01 -9.36 22.80
C SER A 71 6.38 -9.80 22.29
N PRO A 72 7.49 -9.32 22.88
CA PRO A 72 8.77 -9.98 22.74
C PRO A 72 8.66 -11.47 23.15
N PRO A 73 9.40 -12.38 22.48
CA PRO A 73 9.39 -13.81 22.81
C PRO A 73 9.99 -14.07 24.20
N ASP A 74 9.38 -15.00 24.94
CA ASP A 74 9.92 -15.60 26.17
C ASP A 74 10.76 -16.82 25.78
N ASN A 75 12.08 -16.62 25.68
CA ASN A 75 13.02 -17.65 25.22
C ASN A 75 13.11 -18.84 26.19
N ASP A 76 12.85 -18.64 27.48
CA ASP A 76 12.93 -19.71 28.48
C ASP A 76 11.73 -20.64 28.38
N LYS A 77 10.56 -20.09 28.03
CA LYS A 77 9.32 -20.86 27.88
C LYS A 77 9.01 -21.28 26.45
N LEU A 78 9.76 -20.77 25.48
CA LEU A 78 9.47 -20.92 24.05
C LEU A 78 8.05 -20.43 23.71
N GLU A 79 7.66 -19.30 24.31
CA GLU A 79 6.31 -18.72 24.16
C GLU A 79 6.37 -17.30 23.58
N ILE A 80 5.35 -16.92 22.82
CA ILE A 80 5.07 -15.54 22.43
C ILE A 80 3.67 -15.20 22.93
N SER A 81 3.55 -14.17 23.77
CA SER A 81 2.26 -13.67 24.21
C SER A 81 1.66 -12.73 23.18
N PHE A 82 0.34 -12.77 23.04
CA PHE A 82 -0.44 -11.90 22.17
C PHE A 82 -1.50 -11.19 23.00
N TYR A 83 -1.61 -9.88 22.80
CA TYR A 83 -2.52 -9.01 23.54
C TYR A 83 -3.47 -8.28 22.60
N TYR A 84 -4.73 -8.15 23.01
CA TYR A 84 -5.72 -7.30 22.34
C TYR A 84 -6.74 -6.77 23.33
N THR A 85 -7.38 -5.66 22.98
CA THR A 85 -8.49 -5.07 23.74
C THR A 85 -9.68 -4.92 22.81
N PRO A 86 -10.68 -5.81 22.86
CA PRO A 86 -11.81 -5.72 21.95
C PRO A 86 -12.69 -4.53 22.35
N THR A 87 -13.17 -3.78 21.37
CA THR A 87 -14.02 -2.61 21.58
C THR A 87 -15.50 -2.90 21.36
N MET A 88 -15.83 -4.10 20.91
CA MET A 88 -17.19 -4.51 20.56
C MET A 88 -17.44 -5.97 20.91
N GLU A 89 -18.60 -6.24 21.47
CA GLU A 89 -19.11 -7.57 21.79
C GLU A 89 -19.44 -8.37 20.51
N GLY A 90 -19.58 -9.69 20.65
CA GLY A 90 -20.03 -10.56 19.59
C GLY A 90 -19.20 -11.83 19.43
N GLY A 91 -19.57 -12.62 18.43
CA GLY A 91 -18.80 -13.78 18.00
C GLY A 91 -17.79 -13.39 16.93
N TYR A 92 -16.56 -13.84 17.09
CA TYR A 92 -15.44 -13.63 16.18
C TYR A 92 -14.79 -14.96 15.84
N ASP A 93 -14.27 -15.06 14.63
CA ASP A 93 -13.33 -16.10 14.24
C ASP A 93 -11.91 -15.53 14.36
N LEU A 94 -11.13 -16.08 15.30
CA LEU A 94 -9.76 -15.68 15.58
C LEU A 94 -8.79 -16.53 14.76
N TYR A 95 -8.28 -15.95 13.69
CA TYR A 95 -7.27 -16.54 12.82
C TYR A 95 -5.89 -16.33 13.42
N ILE A 96 -5.07 -17.39 13.45
CA ILE A 96 -3.68 -17.36 13.92
C ILE A 96 -2.81 -18.07 12.89
N GLU A 97 -1.91 -17.31 12.29
CA GLU A 97 -1.00 -17.79 11.26
C GLU A 97 0.44 -17.81 11.73
N GLU A 98 1.14 -18.84 11.29
CA GLU A 98 2.58 -19.00 11.34
C GLU A 98 3.17 -18.66 9.97
N ILE A 99 4.20 -17.82 9.94
CA ILE A 99 4.90 -17.41 8.73
C ILE A 99 6.39 -17.68 8.84
N GLU A 100 6.87 -18.56 7.97
CA GLU A 100 8.29 -18.88 7.88
C GLU A 100 9.06 -17.70 7.26
N GLY A 101 10.08 -17.22 7.96
CA GLY A 101 10.77 -15.98 7.62
C GLY A 101 11.54 -16.01 6.31
N LYS A 102 12.09 -17.18 5.94
CA LYS A 102 12.91 -17.37 4.73
C LYS A 102 12.06 -17.60 3.49
N THR A 103 11.18 -18.59 3.53
CA THR A 103 10.34 -19.01 2.40
C THR A 103 9.10 -18.13 2.22
N LYS A 104 8.72 -17.38 3.28
CA LYS A 104 7.42 -16.69 3.38
C LYS A 104 6.24 -17.66 3.24
N ASP A 105 6.44 -18.94 3.53
CA ASP A 105 5.36 -19.91 3.60
C ASP A 105 4.50 -19.63 4.80
N GLN A 106 3.20 -19.85 4.63
CA GLN A 106 2.19 -19.57 5.63
C GLN A 106 1.43 -20.85 5.97
N SER A 107 1.21 -21.06 7.25
CA SER A 107 0.38 -22.14 7.78
C SER A 107 -0.51 -21.62 8.92
N GLN A 108 -1.64 -22.27 9.15
CA GLN A 108 -2.53 -21.97 10.26
C GLN A 108 -2.03 -22.69 11.51
N VAL A 109 -2.00 -22.02 12.66
CA VAL A 109 -1.74 -22.70 13.93
C VAL A 109 -2.87 -23.71 14.20
N PRO A 110 -2.58 -24.95 14.63
CA PRO A 110 -3.59 -25.96 14.92
C PRO A 110 -4.74 -25.42 15.78
N GLY A 111 -5.97 -25.64 15.31
CA GLY A 111 -7.20 -25.14 15.95
C GLY A 111 -7.70 -23.80 15.40
N SER A 112 -6.94 -23.10 14.57
CA SER A 112 -7.40 -21.89 13.89
C SER A 112 -8.36 -22.20 12.72
N PRO A 113 -9.43 -21.40 12.52
CA PRO A 113 -9.86 -20.28 13.37
C PRO A 113 -10.44 -20.75 14.71
N PHE A 114 -10.09 -20.04 15.78
CA PHE A 114 -10.69 -20.24 17.11
C PHE A 114 -11.98 -19.44 17.20
N ARG A 115 -13.05 -20.06 17.73
CA ARG A 115 -14.28 -19.34 18.00
C ARG A 115 -14.14 -18.50 19.28
N LEU A 116 -14.01 -17.18 19.11
CA LEU A 116 -13.88 -16.20 20.17
C LEU A 116 -15.24 -15.54 20.45
N VAL A 117 -15.63 -15.49 21.72
CA VAL A 117 -16.81 -14.77 22.19
C VAL A 117 -16.35 -13.58 23.02
N VAL A 118 -16.65 -12.37 22.54
CA VAL A 118 -16.42 -11.13 23.28
C VAL A 118 -17.71 -10.76 24.01
N GLN A 119 -17.65 -10.69 25.33
CA GLN A 119 -18.76 -10.29 26.19
C GLN A 119 -18.71 -8.78 26.48
N GLY A 120 -19.86 -8.16 26.60
CA GLY A 120 -19.97 -6.73 26.85
C GLY A 120 -21.39 -6.22 26.62
N PRO A 121 -21.63 -4.92 26.87
CA PRO A 121 -22.89 -4.29 26.51
C PRO A 121 -23.10 -4.39 25.01
N LYS A 122 -24.34 -4.64 24.58
CA LYS A 122 -24.68 -4.64 23.16
C LYS A 122 -24.40 -3.27 22.54
N VAL A 123 -23.72 -3.23 21.40
CA VAL A 123 -23.50 -2.00 20.66
C VAL A 123 -24.82 -1.46 20.15
N ASN A 124 -25.12 -0.23 20.55
CA ASN A 124 -26.18 0.54 19.94
C ASN A 124 -25.69 1.06 18.58
N GLN A 125 -26.07 0.36 17.51
CA GLN A 125 -25.64 0.69 16.14
C GLN A 125 -26.02 2.12 15.74
N GLU A 126 -27.16 2.63 16.18
CA GLU A 126 -27.59 3.99 15.83
C GLU A 126 -26.73 5.04 16.55
N ALA A 127 -26.42 4.82 17.83
CA ALA A 127 -25.53 5.69 18.58
C ALA A 127 -24.12 5.70 17.98
N GLU A 128 -23.60 4.52 17.60
CA GLU A 128 -22.30 4.39 16.95
C GLU A 128 -22.25 5.15 15.62
N ARG A 129 -23.28 5.01 14.77
CA ARG A 129 -23.38 5.76 13.51
C ARG A 129 -23.39 7.27 13.75
N LYS A 130 -24.24 7.74 14.67
CA LYS A 130 -24.32 9.17 15.03
C LYS A 130 -22.98 9.70 15.55
N PHE A 131 -22.28 8.90 16.37
CA PHE A 131 -20.94 9.24 16.83
C PHE A 131 -19.97 9.37 15.66
N THR A 132 -19.89 8.37 14.77
CA THR A 132 -18.97 8.41 13.62
C THR A 132 -19.27 9.53 12.62
N ASP A 133 -20.55 9.90 12.43
CA ASP A 133 -20.96 11.05 11.59
C ASP A 133 -20.62 12.41 12.25
N SER A 134 -20.49 12.43 13.59
CA SER A 134 -20.09 13.63 14.33
C SER A 134 -18.59 13.89 14.30
N LEU A 135 -17.78 12.88 13.97
CA LEU A 135 -16.34 13.02 13.90
C LEU A 135 -15.92 13.90 12.70
N PRO A 136 -14.77 14.60 12.79
CA PRO A 136 -14.22 15.33 11.66
C PRO A 136 -13.67 14.36 10.61
N SER A 137 -13.49 14.87 9.38
CA SER A 137 -12.82 14.15 8.32
C SER A 137 -11.34 13.90 8.66
N CYS A 138 -10.86 12.67 8.51
CA CYS A 138 -9.45 12.34 8.72
C CYS A 138 -8.51 13.11 7.77
N GLN A 139 -9.03 13.54 6.62
CA GLN A 139 -8.30 14.36 5.66
C GLN A 139 -8.18 15.83 6.09
N THR A 140 -8.84 16.26 7.16
CA THR A 140 -8.82 17.67 7.62
C THR A 140 -8.06 17.89 8.92
N ILE A 141 -7.83 16.82 9.70
CA ILE A 141 -7.12 16.92 10.98
C ILE A 141 -5.59 16.93 10.79
N PRO A 142 -4.82 17.41 11.79
CA PRO A 142 -3.38 17.25 11.81
C PRO A 142 -2.97 15.77 11.82
N GLN A 143 -1.99 15.41 10.98
CA GLN A 143 -1.46 14.05 10.84
C GLN A 143 0.03 14.00 11.23
N ASN A 144 0.32 14.63 12.38
CA ASN A 144 1.67 14.83 12.93
C ASN A 144 2.03 13.84 14.06
N ASN A 145 1.24 12.79 14.23
CA ASN A 145 1.51 11.65 15.11
C ASN A 145 0.84 10.40 14.49
N LEU A 146 0.94 9.23 15.12
CA LEU A 146 0.26 8.03 14.65
C LEU A 146 -1.04 7.73 15.40
N SER A 147 -1.38 8.49 16.45
CA SER A 147 -2.60 8.23 17.22
C SER A 147 -3.87 8.54 16.41
N TRP A 148 -3.79 9.39 15.39
CA TRP A 148 -4.93 9.68 14.51
C TRP A 148 -5.37 8.48 13.65
N VAL A 149 -4.54 7.45 13.48
CA VAL A 149 -4.86 6.19 12.78
C VAL A 149 -5.05 5.02 13.73
N GLU A 150 -5.14 5.25 15.04
CA GLU A 150 -5.59 4.20 15.96
C GLU A 150 -7.09 3.96 15.78
N GLY A 151 -7.44 2.73 15.40
CA GLY A 151 -8.82 2.39 15.08
C GLY A 151 -9.00 0.93 14.76
N SER A 152 -10.15 0.63 14.17
CA SER A 152 -10.50 -0.72 13.72
C SER A 152 -11.33 -0.69 12.45
N TRP A 153 -11.41 -1.83 11.78
CA TRP A 153 -12.24 -1.97 10.58
C TRP A 153 -13.68 -2.25 10.96
N LYS A 154 -14.61 -1.49 10.37
CA LYS A 154 -16.03 -1.56 10.63
C LYS A 154 -16.83 -1.65 9.33
N THR A 155 -17.99 -2.29 9.36
CA THR A 155 -18.91 -2.30 8.22
C THR A 155 -19.83 -1.08 8.24
N ARG A 156 -20.45 -0.82 7.09
CA ARG A 156 -21.53 0.18 6.93
C ARG A 156 -22.70 0.08 7.90
N ARG A 157 -22.80 -1.03 8.65
CA ARG A 157 -23.83 -1.17 9.69
C ARG A 157 -23.50 -0.39 10.95
N LEU A 158 -22.23 -0.08 11.18
CA LEU A 158 -21.74 0.60 12.37
C LEU A 158 -21.26 2.02 12.10
N VAL A 159 -20.68 2.26 10.93
CA VAL A 159 -20.29 3.61 10.53
C VAL A 159 -21.45 4.36 9.88
N GLY A 160 -21.52 5.66 10.18
CA GLY A 160 -22.53 6.56 9.66
C GLY A 160 -22.37 6.83 8.15
N SER A 161 -23.36 7.49 7.58
CA SER A 161 -23.44 7.69 6.12
C SER A 161 -22.68 8.91 5.61
N LYS A 162 -22.32 9.86 6.49
CA LYS A 162 -21.75 11.15 6.09
C LYS A 162 -20.41 11.00 5.37
N HIS A 163 -19.54 10.16 5.91
CA HIS A 163 -18.19 9.95 5.39
C HIS A 163 -18.11 8.81 4.35
N GLY A 164 -19.14 7.96 4.31
CA GLY A 164 -19.24 6.81 3.41
C GLY A 164 -18.40 5.61 3.83
N VAL A 165 -18.30 4.63 2.94
CA VAL A 165 -17.53 3.38 3.11
C VAL A 165 -16.87 2.99 1.80
N LEU A 166 -15.87 2.11 1.86
CA LEU A 166 -15.29 1.52 0.65
C LEU A 166 -16.34 0.72 -0.13
N ARG A 167 -16.04 0.42 -1.41
CA ARG A 167 -16.95 -0.34 -2.29
C ARG A 167 -17.29 -1.73 -1.72
N SER A 168 -16.41 -2.32 -0.91
CA SER A 168 -16.63 -3.59 -0.20
C SER A 168 -17.64 -3.51 0.95
N GLY A 169 -18.03 -2.30 1.36
CA GLY A 169 -18.89 -2.04 2.52
C GLY A 169 -18.16 -1.95 3.86
N TRP A 170 -16.83 -2.05 3.85
CA TRP A 170 -15.95 -1.84 5.00
C TRP A 170 -15.31 -0.46 4.98
N VAL A 171 -14.85 0.01 6.14
CA VAL A 171 -14.00 1.20 6.26
C VAL A 171 -13.15 1.06 7.52
N PHE A 172 -11.94 1.62 7.49
CA PHE A 172 -11.17 1.78 8.72
C PHE A 172 -11.69 3.02 9.46
N GLN A 173 -12.07 2.85 10.72
CA GLN A 173 -12.62 3.91 11.55
C GLN A 173 -11.64 4.23 12.69
N PRO A 174 -10.85 5.31 12.57
CA PRO A 174 -10.09 5.84 13.68
C PRO A 174 -10.96 6.33 14.84
N LYS A 175 -10.36 6.44 16.01
CA LYS A 175 -11.05 6.90 17.23
C LYS A 175 -11.45 8.38 17.18
N ILE A 176 -10.68 9.22 16.47
CA ILE A 176 -10.80 10.69 16.54
C ILE A 176 -11.28 11.35 15.25
N CYS A 177 -11.41 10.59 14.17
CA CYS A 177 -11.83 11.08 12.86
C CYS A 177 -12.48 9.97 12.04
N SER A 178 -13.18 10.34 10.98
CA SER A 178 -13.77 9.42 9.98
C SER A 178 -13.21 9.73 8.60
N PHE A 179 -12.88 8.70 7.82
CA PHE A 179 -12.35 8.92 6.47
C PHE A 179 -13.46 9.27 5.49
N ASP A 180 -13.31 10.39 4.80
CA ASP A 180 -14.14 10.67 3.63
C ASP A 180 -13.80 9.69 2.52
N THR A 181 -14.82 9.05 1.97
CA THR A 181 -14.74 8.20 0.78
C THR A 181 -15.47 8.86 -0.38
N PHE A 182 -14.94 8.70 -1.59
CA PHE A 182 -15.42 9.33 -2.81
C PHE A 182 -15.99 8.27 -3.75
N THR A 183 -17.21 8.50 -4.26
CA THR A 183 -17.84 7.64 -5.25
C THR A 183 -17.31 7.94 -6.65
N GLU A 184 -17.61 7.05 -7.60
CA GLU A 184 -17.25 7.24 -9.01
C GLU A 184 -17.80 8.57 -9.56
N GLU A 185 -19.03 8.92 -9.21
CA GLU A 185 -19.67 10.17 -9.63
C GLU A 185 -18.98 11.40 -9.02
N GLU A 186 -18.61 11.33 -7.74
CA GLU A 186 -17.90 12.42 -7.07
C GLU A 186 -16.50 12.63 -7.66
N ILE A 187 -15.78 11.55 -7.97
CA ILE A 187 -14.48 11.63 -8.65
C ILE A 187 -14.65 12.21 -10.07
N ALA A 188 -15.72 11.85 -10.79
CA ALA A 188 -16.02 12.43 -12.10
C ALA A 188 -16.32 13.94 -12.01
N VAL A 189 -17.02 14.39 -10.97
CA VAL A 189 -17.24 15.82 -10.72
C VAL A 189 -15.93 16.54 -10.42
N ALA A 190 -15.05 15.95 -9.61
CA ALA A 190 -13.72 16.50 -9.33
C ALA A 190 -12.88 16.62 -10.61
N ALA A 191 -12.87 15.57 -11.43
CA ALA A 191 -12.21 15.54 -12.73
C ALA A 191 -12.73 16.60 -13.71
N ALA A 192 -13.98 17.04 -13.58
CA ALA A 192 -14.57 18.08 -14.41
C ALA A 192 -14.46 19.49 -13.83
N SER A 193 -13.95 19.62 -12.60
CA SER A 193 -13.74 20.93 -11.97
C SER A 193 -12.66 21.71 -12.71
N LEU A 194 -12.69 23.05 -12.63
CA LEU A 194 -11.71 23.90 -13.32
C LEU A 194 -10.30 23.82 -12.74
N GLU A 195 -10.17 23.41 -11.49
CA GLU A 195 -8.89 23.33 -10.79
C GLU A 195 -8.21 21.98 -11.09
N PRO A 196 -7.00 21.98 -11.69
CA PRO A 196 -6.23 20.76 -11.87
C PRO A 196 -5.96 20.08 -10.53
N THR A 197 -6.23 18.79 -10.44
CA THR A 197 -5.94 17.95 -9.27
C THR A 197 -4.96 16.87 -9.69
N THR A 198 -3.81 16.77 -9.02
CA THR A 198 -2.76 15.80 -9.35
C THR A 198 -2.35 14.99 -8.12
N ILE A 199 -2.41 13.67 -8.24
CA ILE A 199 -1.92 12.72 -7.23
C ILE A 199 -0.74 11.96 -7.81
N ALA A 200 0.41 11.97 -7.12
CA ALA A 200 1.61 11.26 -7.54
C ALA A 200 1.96 10.12 -6.58
N ILE A 201 2.14 8.92 -7.12
CA ILE A 201 2.53 7.70 -6.40
C ILE A 201 3.95 7.31 -6.83
N LEU A 202 4.91 7.51 -5.95
CA LEU A 202 6.32 7.25 -6.18
C LEU A 202 6.73 6.06 -5.33
N GLY A 203 6.79 4.85 -5.89
CA GLY A 203 7.13 3.68 -5.08
C GLY A 203 7.27 2.38 -5.82
N SER A 204 7.25 1.28 -5.08
CA SER A 204 7.51 -0.07 -5.57
C SER A 204 6.22 -0.77 -6.03
N SER A 205 6.27 -2.10 -6.17
CA SER A 205 5.11 -2.95 -6.46
C SER A 205 3.98 -2.81 -5.44
N ALA A 206 4.28 -2.47 -4.19
CA ALA A 206 3.27 -2.27 -3.15
C ALA A 206 2.47 -0.97 -3.39
N GLU A 207 3.17 0.14 -3.61
CA GLU A 207 2.56 1.45 -3.88
C GLU A 207 1.85 1.48 -5.24
N ARG A 208 2.35 0.71 -6.22
CA ARG A 208 1.66 0.48 -7.48
C ARG A 208 0.24 -0.08 -7.30
N GLY A 209 0.01 -0.87 -6.25
CA GLY A 209 -1.34 -1.31 -5.89
C GLY A 209 -2.29 -0.17 -5.56
N ILE A 210 -1.80 0.86 -4.86
CA ILE A 210 -2.58 2.07 -4.54
C ILE A 210 -2.86 2.88 -5.81
N PHE A 211 -1.86 3.01 -6.70
CA PHE A 211 -2.07 3.61 -8.01
C PHE A 211 -3.17 2.88 -8.81
N LEU A 212 -3.10 1.55 -8.88
CA LEU A 212 -4.12 0.76 -9.58
C LEU A 212 -5.50 0.88 -8.92
N SER A 213 -5.58 0.98 -7.59
CA SER A 213 -6.84 1.27 -6.88
C SER A 213 -7.38 2.66 -7.21
N LEU A 214 -6.53 3.69 -7.31
CA LEU A 214 -6.94 5.03 -7.76
C LEU A 214 -7.48 5.00 -9.19
N VAL A 215 -6.80 4.29 -10.10
CA VAL A 215 -7.25 4.09 -11.49
C VAL A 215 -8.59 3.35 -11.53
N ASP A 216 -8.76 2.28 -10.73
CA ASP A 216 -10.02 1.53 -10.63
C ASP A 216 -11.17 2.37 -10.05
N LEU A 217 -10.89 3.25 -9.08
CA LEU A 217 -11.88 4.21 -8.54
C LEU A 217 -12.25 5.30 -9.55
N ALA A 218 -11.26 5.79 -10.30
CA ALA A 218 -11.46 6.92 -11.21
C ALA A 218 -12.19 6.53 -12.48
N LEU A 219 -12.06 5.28 -12.95
CA LEU A 219 -12.68 4.78 -14.18
C LEU A 219 -14.07 4.17 -13.93
N THR A 220 -14.97 4.35 -14.90
CA THR A 220 -16.28 3.68 -14.90
C THR A 220 -16.14 2.18 -15.11
N GLU A 221 -17.19 1.41 -14.75
CA GLU A 221 -17.25 -0.04 -15.00
C GLU A 221 -16.91 -0.41 -16.46
N ARG A 222 -17.35 0.40 -17.43
CA ARG A 222 -17.08 0.20 -18.87
C ARG A 222 -15.64 0.54 -19.23
N GLU A 223 -15.11 1.64 -18.70
CA GLU A 223 -13.76 2.11 -19.04
C GLU A 223 -12.66 1.16 -18.55
N LYS A 224 -12.90 0.45 -17.45
CA LYS A 224 -11.91 -0.42 -16.79
C LYS A 224 -12.05 -1.91 -17.08
N VAL A 225 -12.90 -2.31 -18.03
CA VAL A 225 -13.08 -3.72 -18.43
C VAL A 225 -11.74 -4.41 -18.76
N HIS A 226 -10.80 -3.65 -19.33
CA HIS A 226 -9.48 -4.15 -19.74
C HIS A 226 -8.34 -3.74 -18.80
N LEU A 227 -8.63 -3.22 -17.61
CA LEU A 227 -7.60 -2.70 -16.70
C LEU A 227 -6.48 -3.72 -16.44
N ASN A 228 -6.81 -4.98 -16.15
CA ASN A 228 -5.85 -6.06 -15.89
C ASN A 228 -4.99 -6.49 -17.10
N LYS A 229 -5.39 -6.11 -18.32
CA LYS A 229 -4.69 -6.39 -19.58
C LYS A 229 -4.16 -5.11 -20.24
N SER A 230 -4.28 -3.97 -19.56
CA SER A 230 -3.90 -2.67 -20.09
C SER A 230 -2.41 -2.37 -19.89
N ASN A 231 -1.97 -1.26 -20.47
CA ASN A 231 -0.64 -0.71 -20.26
C ASN A 231 -0.37 -0.48 -18.77
N PHE A 232 -1.34 0.01 -18.00
CA PHE A 232 -1.17 0.18 -16.55
C PHE A 232 -0.92 -1.13 -15.79
N ALA A 233 -1.50 -2.24 -16.25
CA ALA A 233 -1.28 -3.56 -15.66
C ALA A 233 0.10 -4.16 -15.97
N LYS A 234 0.72 -3.76 -17.08
CA LYS A 234 2.01 -4.32 -17.55
C LYS A 234 3.18 -3.35 -17.39
N CYS A 235 2.93 -2.06 -17.20
CA CYS A 235 3.95 -1.04 -17.07
C CYS A 235 4.63 -1.06 -15.70
N TRP A 236 5.96 -1.06 -15.70
CA TRP A 236 6.82 -1.03 -14.51
C TRP A 236 7.84 0.10 -14.55
N GLY A 237 7.48 1.25 -15.13
CA GLY A 237 8.30 2.46 -15.16
C GLY A 237 7.46 3.66 -14.75
N PHE A 238 6.97 4.39 -15.75
CA PHE A 238 6.07 5.52 -15.57
C PHE A 238 4.69 5.21 -16.15
N ALA A 239 3.64 5.58 -15.42
CA ALA A 239 2.26 5.52 -15.89
C ALA A 239 1.48 6.74 -15.42
N GLU A 240 0.65 7.29 -16.29
CA GLU A 240 -0.23 8.41 -15.98
C GLU A 240 -1.61 8.18 -16.59
N LEU A 241 -2.63 8.38 -15.75
CA LEU A 241 -4.03 8.48 -16.14
C LEU A 241 -4.47 9.93 -15.94
N GLN A 242 -5.03 10.53 -16.98
CA GLN A 242 -5.69 11.83 -16.90
C GLN A 242 -7.15 11.71 -17.37
N ILE A 243 -8.07 12.18 -16.52
CA ILE A 243 -9.49 12.31 -16.82
C ILE A 243 -9.86 13.76 -16.53
N GLY A 244 -10.17 14.54 -17.57
CA GLY A 244 -10.35 15.98 -17.43
C GLY A 244 -9.16 16.64 -16.74
N ASN A 245 -9.41 17.24 -15.58
CA ASN A 245 -8.44 17.92 -14.73
C ASN A 245 -7.91 17.07 -13.57
N LEU A 246 -8.35 15.82 -13.43
CA LEU A 246 -7.75 14.86 -12.49
C LEU A 246 -6.61 14.09 -13.17
N ARG A 247 -5.41 14.15 -12.59
CA ARG A 247 -4.21 13.41 -13.02
C ARG A 247 -3.74 12.48 -11.92
N ILE A 248 -3.50 11.22 -12.26
CA ILE A 248 -3.00 10.18 -11.35
C ILE A 248 -1.72 9.63 -11.97
N ILE A 249 -0.60 9.82 -11.28
CA ILE A 249 0.74 9.46 -11.75
C ILE A 249 1.29 8.33 -10.89
N TYR A 250 1.95 7.37 -11.54
CA TYR A 250 2.81 6.38 -10.91
C TYR A 250 4.19 6.41 -11.55
N GLN A 251 5.21 6.39 -10.70
CA GLN A 251 6.60 6.16 -11.09
C GLN A 251 7.17 5.06 -10.18
N ASP A 252 7.75 4.03 -10.80
CA ASP A 252 8.58 3.08 -10.06
C ASP A 252 9.74 3.84 -9.43
N PHE A 253 9.75 3.92 -8.11
CA PHE A 253 10.62 4.82 -7.34
C PHE A 253 11.38 4.07 -6.25
N ARG A 254 12.06 2.98 -6.63
CA ARG A 254 12.85 2.15 -5.73
C ARG A 254 14.23 2.76 -5.43
N ILE A 255 14.26 3.92 -4.79
CA ILE A 255 15.50 4.55 -4.27
C ILE A 255 16.02 3.91 -2.96
N ALA A 256 15.23 3.04 -2.35
CA ALA A 256 15.47 2.43 -1.04
C ALA A 256 16.59 1.35 -0.96
N PRO A 257 16.87 0.53 -2.00
CA PRO A 257 17.95 -0.47 -1.93
C PRO A 257 19.35 0.11 -2.15
N SER A 258 19.46 1.32 -2.69
CA SER A 258 20.74 2.01 -2.93
C SER A 258 21.36 2.45 -1.60
N GLY A 259 21.98 1.50 -0.91
CA GLY A 259 22.80 1.80 0.26
C GLY A 259 23.96 2.70 -0.14
N SER A 260 24.25 3.71 0.67
CA SER A 260 25.40 4.63 0.58
C SER A 260 26.75 3.94 0.82
N LYS A 261 26.84 2.63 0.57
CA LYS A 261 28.00 1.79 0.84
C LYS A 261 28.61 1.35 -0.49
N ARG A 262 29.53 2.12 -1.08
CA ARG A 262 30.55 1.62 -2.05
C ARG A 262 31.57 2.68 -2.55
N ILE A 263 31.75 3.81 -1.86
CA ILE A 263 32.97 4.63 -2.04
C ILE A 263 34.03 4.07 -1.09
N LEU A 264 35.06 3.42 -1.64
CA LEU A 264 36.21 2.95 -0.84
C LEU A 264 37.14 4.12 -0.49
N ASN A 265 37.29 5.08 -1.42
CA ASN A 265 37.93 6.40 -1.28
C ASN A 265 37.63 7.25 -2.54
N GLU A 266 38.09 8.52 -2.58
CA GLU A 266 37.80 9.50 -3.66
C GLU A 266 38.14 9.02 -5.08
N ASN A 267 38.99 7.99 -5.23
CA ASN A 267 39.50 7.53 -6.53
C ASN A 267 39.07 6.10 -6.91
N ASN A 268 38.33 5.37 -6.07
CA ASN A 268 37.97 3.98 -6.34
C ASN A 268 36.49 3.70 -6.09
N VAL A 269 35.80 3.27 -7.16
CA VAL A 269 34.38 2.89 -7.14
C VAL A 269 34.26 1.40 -7.45
N ILE A 270 33.49 0.68 -6.64
CA ILE A 270 33.14 -0.72 -6.93
C ILE A 270 31.98 -0.73 -7.92
N ILE A 271 32.18 -1.34 -9.08
CA ILE A 271 31.15 -1.63 -10.08
C ILE A 271 30.66 -3.06 -9.88
N ILE A 272 29.34 -3.23 -9.87
CA ILE A 272 28.69 -4.55 -9.88
C ILE A 272 28.09 -4.76 -11.27
N CYS A 273 28.20 -5.98 -11.79
CA CYS A 273 27.55 -6.38 -13.02
C CYS A 273 26.71 -7.65 -12.80
N HIS A 274 25.55 -7.69 -13.47
CA HIS A 274 24.70 -8.86 -13.60
C HIS A 274 24.83 -9.34 -15.05
N ASN A 275 25.47 -10.49 -15.25
CA ASN A 275 25.91 -10.98 -16.57
C ASN A 275 26.75 -9.90 -17.30
N GLU A 276 26.46 -9.61 -18.57
CA GLU A 276 27.14 -8.55 -19.32
C GLU A 276 26.66 -7.12 -19.02
N LYS A 277 25.69 -6.93 -18.12
CA LYS A 277 25.09 -5.62 -17.88
C LYS A 277 25.61 -5.04 -16.57
N LYS A 278 26.08 -3.80 -16.64
CA LYS A 278 26.43 -3.02 -15.44
C LYS A 278 25.17 -2.89 -14.59
N VAL A 279 25.20 -3.40 -13.36
CA VAL A 279 24.19 -3.05 -12.38
C VAL A 279 24.44 -1.59 -12.07
N VAL A 280 23.50 -0.74 -12.42
CA VAL A 280 23.53 0.65 -12.01
C VAL A 280 23.13 0.71 -10.53
N GLU A 281 23.91 0.09 -9.65
CA GLU A 281 23.70 0.20 -8.21
C GLU A 281 24.44 1.44 -7.70
N GLY A 282 23.67 2.41 -7.21
CA GLY A 282 24.15 3.29 -6.14
C GLY A 282 24.04 4.79 -6.35
N TYR A 283 24.15 5.33 -7.58
CA TYR A 283 24.21 6.80 -7.75
C TYR A 283 23.26 7.41 -8.79
N HIS A 284 22.87 6.69 -9.86
CA HIS A 284 22.01 7.32 -10.87
C HIS A 284 20.54 7.39 -10.46
N PHE A 285 19.97 6.42 -9.74
CA PHE A 285 18.54 6.49 -9.39
C PHE A 285 18.19 7.63 -8.45
N PHE A 286 19.10 8.01 -7.55
CA PHE A 286 18.82 9.13 -6.65
C PHE A 286 18.95 10.46 -7.38
N ASP A 287 19.98 10.65 -8.20
CA ASP A 287 20.09 11.84 -9.06
C ASP A 287 18.95 11.92 -10.09
N ASP A 288 18.54 10.78 -10.65
CA ASP A 288 17.43 10.70 -11.57
C ASP A 288 16.09 10.87 -10.87
N ALA A 289 15.97 10.47 -9.60
CA ALA A 289 14.83 10.80 -8.74
C ALA A 289 14.76 12.30 -8.45
N LEU A 290 15.88 12.93 -8.12
CA LEU A 290 15.96 14.38 -7.95
C LEU A 290 15.63 15.12 -9.26
N GLY A 291 16.16 14.63 -10.38
CA GLY A 291 15.86 15.12 -11.71
C GLY A 291 14.39 14.92 -12.07
N PHE A 292 13.80 13.76 -11.81
CA PHE A 292 12.37 13.48 -12.02
C PHE A 292 11.49 14.44 -11.23
N LEU A 293 11.78 14.64 -9.95
CA LEU A 293 11.06 15.60 -9.13
C LEU A 293 11.17 17.02 -9.71
N ARG A 294 12.37 17.45 -10.09
CA ARG A 294 12.63 18.82 -10.56
C ARG A 294 12.14 19.10 -11.97
N GLU A 295 12.40 18.19 -12.89
CA GLU A 295 12.23 18.37 -14.34
C GLU A 295 10.85 17.91 -14.81
N TYR A 296 10.28 16.87 -14.18
CA TYR A 296 8.96 16.34 -14.53
C TYR A 296 7.86 16.74 -13.54
N LEU A 297 8.04 16.45 -12.25
CA LEU A 297 6.94 16.55 -11.27
C LEU A 297 6.72 17.97 -10.72
N PHE A 298 7.73 18.84 -10.75
CA PHE A 298 7.69 20.23 -10.30
C PHE A 298 8.21 21.19 -11.37
N ASN A 299 7.62 21.12 -12.56
CA ASN A 299 7.88 22.06 -13.64
C ASN A 299 6.80 23.14 -13.74
N ASP A 300 6.88 24.02 -14.75
CA ASP A 300 5.94 25.14 -14.93
C ASP A 300 4.49 24.70 -15.19
N ARG A 301 4.23 23.43 -15.49
CA ARG A 301 2.91 22.91 -15.89
C ARG A 301 2.28 21.98 -14.86
N LEU A 302 3.05 21.40 -13.96
CA LEU A 302 2.59 20.29 -13.13
C LEU A 302 3.15 20.41 -11.73
N TRP A 303 2.26 20.59 -10.76
CA TRP A 303 2.56 20.56 -9.32
C TRP A 303 1.55 19.61 -8.67
N PRO A 304 1.97 18.47 -8.10
CA PRO A 304 1.05 17.52 -7.45
C PRO A 304 0.42 18.12 -6.20
N ASP A 305 -0.85 17.86 -5.93
CA ASP A 305 -1.49 18.23 -4.66
C ASP A 305 -1.05 17.29 -3.53
N VAL A 306 -0.85 16.02 -3.88
CA VAL A 306 -0.48 14.97 -2.94
C VAL A 306 0.57 14.05 -3.57
N ILE A 307 1.63 13.76 -2.81
CA ILE A 307 2.67 12.80 -3.16
C ILE A 307 2.67 11.68 -2.11
N LEU A 308 2.49 10.44 -2.54
CA LEU A 308 2.87 9.26 -1.77
C LEU A 308 4.26 8.84 -2.24
N VAL A 309 5.25 8.77 -1.34
CA VAL A 309 6.64 8.44 -1.73
C VAL A 309 7.22 7.34 -0.85
N THR A 310 7.92 6.40 -1.47
CA THR A 310 8.70 5.37 -0.78
C THR A 310 10.11 5.87 -0.47
N VAL A 311 10.50 5.86 0.81
CA VAL A 311 11.84 6.26 1.28
C VAL A 311 12.33 5.30 2.37
N SER A 312 13.60 4.89 2.35
CA SER A 312 14.13 3.97 3.38
C SER A 312 14.64 4.68 4.63
N ASP A 313 14.96 5.97 4.55
CA ASP A 313 15.52 6.72 5.67
C ASP A 313 15.24 8.24 5.57
N PRO A 314 15.37 8.97 6.69
CA PRO A 314 15.13 10.42 6.73
C PRO A 314 16.06 11.26 5.83
N VAL A 315 17.29 10.80 5.57
CA VAL A 315 18.30 11.55 4.78
C VAL A 315 17.93 11.56 3.31
N GLN A 316 17.40 10.45 2.78
CA GLN A 316 16.82 10.39 1.44
C GLN A 316 15.69 11.41 1.30
N LEU A 317 14.73 11.39 2.23
CA LEU A 317 13.60 12.30 2.19
C LEU A 317 14.07 13.77 2.23
N GLN A 318 14.96 14.11 3.17
CA GLN A 318 15.54 15.45 3.27
C GLN A 318 16.20 15.91 1.96
N SER A 319 16.88 14.99 1.26
CA SER A 319 17.54 15.30 -0.01
C SER A 319 16.53 15.49 -1.15
N LEU A 320 15.46 14.70 -1.22
CA LEU A 320 14.35 14.93 -2.16
C LEU A 320 13.69 16.29 -1.92
N PHE A 321 13.52 16.71 -0.66
CA PHE A 321 12.92 18.00 -0.33
C PHE A 321 13.72 19.21 -0.83
N LYS A 322 15.04 19.08 -1.03
CA LYS A 322 15.88 20.18 -1.56
C LYS A 322 15.49 20.61 -2.98
N VAL A 323 14.84 19.73 -3.74
CA VAL A 323 14.42 20.03 -5.12
C VAL A 323 12.93 20.37 -5.23
N ILE A 324 12.19 20.28 -4.14
CA ILE A 324 10.78 20.64 -4.09
C ILE A 324 10.66 22.14 -3.80
N PRO A 325 9.95 22.93 -4.64
CA PRO A 325 9.78 24.35 -4.42
C PRO A 325 9.22 24.66 -3.01
N THR A 326 9.79 25.65 -2.33
CA THR A 326 9.31 26.06 -0.99
C THR A 326 7.92 26.71 -1.04
N SER A 327 7.54 27.23 -2.20
CA SER A 327 6.20 27.79 -2.48
C SER A 327 5.14 26.71 -2.71
N TRP A 328 5.52 25.46 -2.97
CA TRP A 328 4.57 24.36 -3.11
C TRP A 328 3.89 24.04 -1.78
N LYS A 329 2.55 23.96 -1.78
CA LYS A 329 1.70 23.82 -0.59
C LYS A 329 1.01 22.45 -0.47
N GLY A 330 1.37 21.50 -1.32
CA GLY A 330 0.79 20.15 -1.26
C GLY A 330 1.29 19.32 -0.08
N VAL A 331 0.89 18.06 -0.04
CA VAL A 331 1.16 17.12 1.06
C VAL A 331 2.05 15.98 0.59
N ILE A 332 3.00 15.56 1.42
CA ILE A 332 3.81 14.35 1.21
C ILE A 332 3.50 13.32 2.29
N TYR A 333 3.19 12.11 1.85
CA TYR A 333 3.10 10.92 2.66
C TYR A 333 4.31 10.02 2.40
N PRO A 334 5.38 10.12 3.21
CA PRO A 334 6.48 9.19 3.14
C PRO A 334 6.04 7.83 3.67
N THR A 335 6.49 6.78 3.00
CA THR A 335 6.28 5.40 3.42
C THR A 335 7.63 4.71 3.42
N ASN A 336 7.94 3.96 4.48
CA ASN A 336 9.12 3.09 4.46
C ASN A 336 8.82 1.79 3.70
N THR A 337 8.21 1.91 2.51
CA THR A 337 7.43 0.89 1.77
C THR A 337 6.25 0.33 2.56
N PHE A 338 5.11 0.11 1.89
CA PHE A 338 4.02 -0.77 2.36
C PHE A 338 4.49 -2.24 2.43
N LYS A 339 5.60 -2.53 3.13
CA LYS A 339 6.25 -3.85 3.24
C LYS A 339 5.52 -4.75 4.25
N VAL A 340 4.22 -4.89 4.08
CA VAL A 340 3.39 -5.92 4.73
C VAL A 340 3.93 -7.35 4.64
N ASN A 341 4.80 -7.65 3.66
CA ASN A 341 5.46 -8.94 3.51
C ASN A 341 6.73 -9.10 4.37
N SER A 342 7.18 -8.03 5.03
CA SER A 342 8.28 -8.11 5.98
C SER A 342 7.77 -8.69 7.29
N GLY A 343 8.20 -9.90 7.60
CA GLY A 343 7.86 -10.60 8.85
C GLY A 343 8.24 -9.80 10.11
N ARG A 344 9.20 -8.87 10.01
CA ARG A 344 9.58 -8.00 11.14
C ARG A 344 8.43 -7.14 11.65
N PHE A 345 7.50 -6.69 10.81
CA PHE A 345 6.34 -5.92 11.29
C PHE A 345 5.34 -6.75 12.10
N TYR A 346 5.57 -8.06 12.20
CA TYR A 346 4.76 -8.99 13.00
C TYR A 346 5.48 -9.35 14.31
N THR A 347 6.49 -8.57 14.71
CA THR A 347 7.12 -8.67 16.03
C THR A 347 6.87 -7.38 16.81
N ALA A 348 6.91 -7.46 18.14
CA ALA A 348 6.81 -6.29 18.99
C ALA A 348 7.86 -5.22 18.64
N SER A 349 9.10 -5.67 18.42
CA SER A 349 10.21 -4.78 18.06
C SER A 349 10.04 -4.10 16.71
N GLY A 350 9.57 -4.81 15.68
CA GLY A 350 9.43 -4.23 14.35
C GLY A 350 8.24 -3.26 14.22
N VAL A 351 7.19 -3.44 15.02
CA VAL A 351 6.09 -2.46 15.11
C VAL A 351 6.59 -1.15 15.73
N GLU A 352 7.35 -1.22 16.83
CA GLU A 352 7.90 -0.02 17.46
C GLU A 352 8.99 0.64 16.59
N GLU A 353 9.88 -0.13 15.97
CA GLU A 353 10.87 0.38 15.00
C GLU A 353 10.19 1.12 13.84
N TYR A 354 9.09 0.58 13.31
CA TYR A 354 8.30 1.21 12.26
C TYR A 354 7.73 2.57 12.71
N LYS A 355 7.11 2.61 13.89
CA LYS A 355 6.54 3.85 14.45
C LYS A 355 7.62 4.89 14.69
N GLU A 356 8.72 4.51 15.32
CA GLU A 356 9.87 5.38 15.57
C GLU A 356 10.42 5.95 14.25
N GLN A 357 10.54 5.12 13.23
CA GLN A 357 11.01 5.56 11.93
C GLN A 357 10.05 6.52 11.24
N ALA A 358 8.74 6.26 11.27
CA ALA A 358 7.74 7.16 10.73
C ALA A 358 7.82 8.54 11.40
N MET A 359 8.00 8.58 12.73
CA MET A 359 8.12 9.84 13.49
C MET A 359 9.38 10.64 13.12
N LYS A 360 10.46 9.99 12.66
CA LYS A 360 11.69 10.69 12.23
C LYS A 360 11.50 11.54 10.97
N TYR A 361 10.43 11.33 10.19
CA TYR A 361 10.17 12.14 8.99
C TYR A 361 9.53 13.49 9.31
N LEU A 362 8.72 13.59 10.36
CA LEU A 362 7.94 14.79 10.67
C LEU A 362 8.76 16.08 10.84
N PRO A 363 9.94 16.08 11.51
CA PRO A 363 10.70 17.31 11.69
C PRO A 363 11.33 17.87 10.40
N ILE A 364 11.32 17.11 9.30
CA ILE A 364 12.00 17.51 8.05
C ILE A 364 11.27 18.66 7.35
N ASP A 365 9.94 18.60 7.24
CA ASP A 365 9.13 19.61 6.55
C ASP A 365 7.67 19.54 7.02
N LYS A 366 7.02 20.70 7.20
CA LYS A 366 5.63 20.80 7.66
C LYS A 366 4.60 20.18 6.71
N ARG A 367 4.97 19.94 5.45
CA ARG A 367 4.14 19.30 4.41
C ARG A 367 4.13 17.76 4.55
N ILE A 368 4.98 17.22 5.42
CA ILE A 368 5.05 15.78 5.69
C ILE A 368 3.93 15.39 6.64
N HIS A 369 3.13 14.44 6.20
CA HIS A 369 2.08 13.83 6.99
C HIS A 369 2.41 12.35 7.14
N ILE A 370 2.29 11.81 8.35
CA ILE A 370 2.57 10.39 8.59
C ILE A 370 1.27 9.61 8.67
N PHE A 371 1.31 8.38 8.17
CA PHE A 371 0.19 7.45 8.30
C PHE A 371 0.72 6.04 8.53
N ASP A 372 0.00 5.27 9.34
CA ASP A 372 0.35 3.88 9.64
C ASP A 372 -0.24 2.95 8.57
N ALA A 373 0.47 2.84 7.46
CA ALA A 373 0.20 1.89 6.38
C ALA A 373 0.00 0.45 6.90
N PHE A 374 0.78 0.05 7.91
CA PHE A 374 0.68 -1.28 8.47
C PHE A 374 -0.65 -1.46 9.21
N ALA A 375 -0.98 -0.58 10.15
CA ALA A 375 -2.26 -0.65 10.89
C ALA A 375 -3.48 -0.67 9.95
N LEU A 376 -3.50 0.22 8.95
CA LEU A 376 -4.58 0.27 7.95
C LEU A 376 -4.73 -1.06 7.22
N THR A 377 -3.64 -1.66 6.78
CA THR A 377 -3.70 -2.86 5.95
C THR A 377 -3.79 -4.16 6.77
N THR A 378 -3.64 -4.11 8.09
CA THR A 378 -3.58 -5.33 8.94
C THR A 378 -4.93 -5.97 9.19
N GLY A 379 -5.98 -5.18 9.42
CA GLY A 379 -7.31 -5.71 9.74
C GLY A 379 -8.11 -6.25 8.53
N VAL A 380 -7.72 -5.92 7.30
CA VAL A 380 -8.45 -6.30 6.06
C VAL A 380 -7.79 -7.40 5.24
N ARG A 381 -6.79 -8.07 5.83
CA ARG A 381 -6.00 -9.13 5.21
C ARG A 381 -6.82 -10.35 4.73
N HIS A 382 -8.10 -10.43 5.05
CA HIS A 382 -9.01 -11.47 4.53
C HIS A 382 -9.78 -11.07 3.26
N GLY A 383 -9.49 -9.92 2.64
CA GLY A 383 -10.29 -9.32 1.57
C GLY A 383 -10.05 -9.72 0.14
N SER A 384 -9.39 -10.85 -0.09
CA SER A 384 -9.21 -11.37 -1.45
C SER A 384 -9.57 -12.84 -1.54
N GLN A 385 -9.79 -13.31 -2.77
CA GLN A 385 -10.00 -14.71 -3.15
C GLN A 385 -8.90 -15.68 -2.63
N SER A 386 -7.77 -15.15 -2.15
CA SER A 386 -6.66 -15.86 -1.51
C SER A 386 -6.73 -15.95 0.01
N SER A 387 -7.83 -15.50 0.63
CA SER A 387 -8.08 -15.67 2.06
C SER A 387 -8.38 -17.14 2.37
N PRO A 388 -7.75 -17.77 3.39
CA PRO A 388 -7.00 -17.16 4.49
C PRO A 388 -5.47 -17.34 4.45
N ARG A 389 -4.77 -16.49 3.69
CA ARG A 389 -3.31 -16.26 3.84
C ARG A 389 -3.07 -14.79 4.14
N ILE A 390 -3.04 -14.44 5.43
CA ILE A 390 -3.08 -13.08 5.99
C ILE A 390 -1.90 -12.22 5.51
N MET A 391 -0.67 -12.73 5.40
CA MET A 391 0.45 -11.93 4.89
C MET A 391 0.45 -11.80 3.36
N ARG A 392 0.23 -12.90 2.63
CA ARG A 392 0.29 -12.89 1.15
C ARG A 392 -0.89 -12.18 0.49
N SER A 393 -1.98 -11.92 1.22
CA SER A 393 -3.14 -11.18 0.73
C SER A 393 -2.86 -9.69 0.55
N ASN A 394 -1.81 -9.16 1.17
CA ASN A 394 -1.42 -7.75 1.05
C ASN A 394 -0.51 -7.48 -0.17
N HIS A 395 -0.49 -8.36 -1.18
CA HIS A 395 0.09 -8.05 -2.48
C HIS A 395 -0.91 -7.18 -3.27
N PHE A 396 -0.82 -5.85 -3.12
CA PHE A 396 -1.88 -4.86 -3.43
C PHE A 396 -2.23 -4.62 -4.90
N HIS A 397 -1.74 -5.42 -5.84
CA HIS A 397 -2.03 -5.30 -7.28
C HIS A 397 -2.65 -6.58 -7.85
N ARG A 398 -3.35 -7.35 -7.01
CA ARG A 398 -4.12 -8.51 -7.49
C ARG A 398 -5.37 -8.05 -8.23
N TRP A 399 -5.53 -8.59 -9.42
CA TRP A 399 -6.74 -8.43 -10.21
C TRP A 399 -7.87 -9.26 -9.61
N CYS A 400 -9.07 -8.70 -9.63
CA CYS A 400 -10.28 -9.44 -9.29
C CYS A 400 -11.46 -8.95 -10.14
N ASN A 401 -12.61 -9.57 -9.91
CA ASN A 401 -13.85 -9.21 -10.58
C ASN A 401 -14.99 -9.25 -9.57
N GLU A 402 -14.87 -8.44 -8.52
CA GLU A 402 -15.87 -8.40 -7.45
C GLU A 402 -17.00 -7.42 -7.80
N LEU A 403 -18.19 -7.70 -7.26
CA LEU A 403 -19.40 -6.88 -7.45
C LEU A 403 -19.71 -6.61 -8.94
N GLY A 404 -19.59 -7.64 -9.79
CA GLY A 404 -19.89 -7.53 -11.22
C GLY A 404 -18.88 -6.74 -12.04
N GLY A 405 -17.67 -6.50 -11.51
CA GLY A 405 -16.61 -5.75 -12.19
C GLY A 405 -16.49 -4.30 -11.73
N ARG A 406 -17.26 -3.90 -10.72
CA ARG A 406 -17.11 -2.63 -9.99
C ARG A 406 -15.76 -2.50 -9.32
N ILE A 407 -15.20 -3.61 -8.84
CA ILE A 407 -13.87 -3.69 -8.24
C ILE A 407 -13.03 -4.59 -9.14
N ARG A 408 -11.99 -4.01 -9.74
CA ARG A 408 -11.02 -4.72 -10.60
C ARG A 408 -9.68 -4.91 -9.92
N VAL A 409 -9.39 -4.10 -8.90
CA VAL A 409 -8.17 -4.17 -8.10
C VAL A 409 -8.57 -4.49 -6.67
N CYS A 410 -8.18 -5.66 -6.19
CA CYS A 410 -8.58 -6.12 -4.87
C CYS A 410 -7.59 -5.66 -3.79
N GLY A 411 -8.13 -5.02 -2.75
CA GLY A 411 -7.39 -4.66 -1.56
C GLY A 411 -8.01 -3.47 -0.84
N ASP A 412 -8.86 -3.74 0.16
CA ASP A 412 -9.49 -2.69 0.99
C ASP A 412 -8.44 -1.73 1.56
N GLY A 413 -7.25 -2.22 1.94
CA GLY A 413 -6.17 -1.39 2.44
C GLY A 413 -5.61 -0.42 1.39
N ALA A 414 -5.44 -0.85 0.15
CA ALA A 414 -4.97 0.00 -0.94
C ALA A 414 -6.07 0.99 -1.38
N GLU A 415 -7.33 0.56 -1.43
CA GLU A 415 -8.47 1.45 -1.69
C GLU A 415 -8.62 2.50 -0.59
N MET A 416 -8.44 2.14 0.69
CA MET A 416 -8.49 3.07 1.81
C MET A 416 -7.43 4.17 1.69
N VAL A 417 -6.21 3.80 1.31
CA VAL A 417 -5.14 4.78 1.07
C VAL A 417 -5.46 5.62 -0.16
N ALA A 418 -5.97 5.03 -1.25
CA ALA A 418 -6.43 5.77 -2.41
C ALA A 418 -7.50 6.83 -2.04
N GLN A 419 -8.47 6.48 -1.20
CA GLN A 419 -9.50 7.39 -0.69
C GLN A 419 -8.93 8.50 0.21
N LEU A 420 -7.91 8.20 1.03
CA LEU A 420 -7.18 9.22 1.79
C LEU A 420 -6.51 10.24 0.85
N LEU A 421 -5.81 9.76 -0.19
CA LEU A 421 -5.12 10.62 -1.15
C LEU A 421 -6.11 11.46 -1.97
N LEU A 422 -7.22 10.86 -2.42
CA LEU A 422 -8.32 11.57 -3.10
C LEU A 422 -8.89 12.68 -2.20
N GLY A 423 -9.18 12.39 -0.94
CA GLY A 423 -9.72 13.41 -0.04
C GLY A 423 -8.76 14.55 0.22
N LYS A 424 -7.45 14.30 0.28
CA LYS A 424 -6.46 15.37 0.40
C LYS A 424 -6.31 16.20 -0.87
N ALA A 425 -6.43 15.59 -2.05
CA ALA A 425 -6.26 16.27 -3.32
C ALA A 425 -7.53 17.05 -3.74
N ILE A 426 -8.71 16.41 -3.63
CA ILE A 426 -10.00 16.95 -4.10
C ILE A 426 -10.65 17.84 -3.04
N ALA A 427 -10.58 17.44 -1.77
CA ALA A 427 -11.31 18.08 -0.68
C ALA A 427 -10.42 18.32 0.55
N PRO A 428 -9.32 19.09 0.43
CA PRO A 428 -8.36 19.29 1.52
C PRO A 428 -8.98 19.91 2.79
N ASN A 429 -10.11 20.62 2.63
CA ASN A 429 -10.88 21.24 3.70
C ASN A 429 -12.12 20.43 4.13
N GLY A 430 -12.22 19.17 3.67
CA GLY A 430 -13.30 18.24 3.99
C GLY A 430 -14.35 18.14 2.89
N LYS A 431 -14.89 16.93 2.72
CA LYS A 431 -15.85 16.61 1.66
C LYS A 431 -17.10 17.48 1.67
N ASP A 432 -17.66 17.78 2.84
CA ASP A 432 -18.86 18.61 2.97
C ASP A 432 -18.67 20.05 2.48
N VAL A 433 -17.46 20.61 2.64
CA VAL A 433 -17.11 21.95 2.17
C VAL A 433 -16.95 21.94 0.66
N TRP A 434 -16.24 20.94 0.13
CA TRP A 434 -16.07 20.74 -1.30
C TRP A 434 -17.42 20.52 -2.00
N MET A 435 -18.27 19.63 -1.51
CA MET A 435 -19.59 19.38 -2.10
C MET A 435 -20.48 20.63 -2.16
N ARG A 436 -20.34 21.55 -1.21
CA ARG A 436 -21.04 22.84 -1.21
C ARG A 436 -20.45 23.86 -2.19
N SER A 437 -19.18 23.74 -2.58
CA SER A 437 -18.55 24.63 -3.56
C SER A 437 -18.83 24.22 -5.02
N ILE A 438 -19.28 22.98 -5.24
CA ILE A 438 -19.63 22.46 -6.56
C ILE A 438 -20.83 23.23 -7.14
N ARG A 439 -20.59 23.94 -8.25
CA ARG A 439 -21.64 24.62 -9.00
C ARG A 439 -22.57 23.62 -9.70
N GLN A 440 -23.82 24.02 -9.93
CA GLN A 440 -24.85 23.19 -10.56
C GLN A 440 -24.48 22.73 -11.98
N GLU A 441 -23.63 23.50 -12.67
CA GLU A 441 -23.07 23.13 -13.99
C GLU A 441 -22.16 21.89 -13.92
N HIS A 442 -21.40 21.70 -12.83
CA HIS A 442 -20.57 20.50 -12.65
C HIS A 442 -21.43 19.26 -12.38
N LEU A 443 -22.62 19.42 -11.78
CA LEU A 443 -23.57 18.31 -11.58
C LEU A 443 -24.16 17.82 -12.91
N ASN A 444 -24.24 18.67 -13.93
CA ASN A 444 -24.67 18.25 -15.27
C ASN A 444 -23.64 17.32 -15.95
N VAL A 445 -22.36 17.37 -15.54
CA VAL A 445 -21.32 16.45 -16.05
C VAL A 445 -21.63 15.00 -15.68
N ILE A 446 -22.31 14.77 -14.55
CA ILE A 446 -22.72 13.42 -14.11
C ILE A 446 -23.56 12.72 -15.18
N ARG A 447 -24.31 13.47 -16.00
CA ARG A 447 -25.17 12.90 -17.05
C ARG A 447 -24.40 12.39 -18.27
N ASN A 448 -23.13 12.77 -18.44
CA ASN A 448 -22.29 12.43 -19.60
C ASN A 448 -21.03 11.65 -19.22
N ILE A 449 -20.95 11.08 -18.01
CA ILE A 449 -19.79 10.34 -17.53
C ILE A 449 -19.41 9.19 -18.49
N ASP A 450 -20.40 8.58 -19.14
CA ASP A 450 -20.21 7.40 -20.01
C ASP A 450 -19.40 7.63 -21.30
N TYR A 451 -19.13 8.90 -21.67
CA TYR A 451 -18.44 9.25 -22.92
C TYR A 451 -17.32 10.28 -22.74
N ARG A 452 -16.75 10.36 -21.55
CA ARG A 452 -15.62 11.28 -21.30
C ARG A 452 -14.35 10.79 -21.97
N GLU A 453 -13.50 11.74 -22.35
CA GLU A 453 -12.19 11.43 -22.89
C GLU A 453 -11.21 11.14 -21.74
N ILE A 454 -10.52 10.01 -21.86
CA ILE A 454 -9.42 9.61 -20.98
C ILE A 454 -8.13 9.73 -21.77
N MET A 455 -7.12 10.37 -21.18
CA MET A 455 -5.76 10.34 -21.68
C MET A 455 -4.93 9.38 -20.82
N CYS A 456 -4.28 8.42 -21.48
CA CYS A 456 -3.37 7.50 -20.84
C CYS A 456 -1.99 7.71 -21.42
N CYS A 457 -1.01 7.98 -20.56
CA CYS A 457 0.39 8.10 -20.93
C CYS A 457 1.20 7.06 -20.16
N HIS A 458 2.23 6.53 -20.79
CA HIS A 458 3.14 5.61 -20.13
C HIS A 458 4.52 5.69 -20.76
N ASP A 459 5.53 5.40 -19.95
CA ASP A 459 6.89 5.12 -20.40
C ASP A 459 7.30 3.84 -19.68
N CYS A 460 7.01 2.72 -20.33
CA CYS A 460 7.26 1.40 -19.77
C CYS A 460 8.57 0.91 -20.35
N PRO A 461 9.53 0.52 -19.50
CA PRO A 461 10.70 -0.18 -20.01
C PRO A 461 10.24 -1.48 -20.65
N GLU A 462 10.89 -1.88 -21.73
CA GLU A 462 10.56 -3.12 -22.45
C GLU A 462 10.94 -4.38 -21.64
N SER A 463 11.67 -4.21 -20.53
CA SER A 463 11.92 -5.26 -19.52
C SER A 463 11.81 -4.73 -18.08
N LEU A 464 11.56 -5.63 -17.12
CA LEU A 464 11.40 -5.32 -15.69
C LEU A 464 12.70 -4.87 -14.99
N LEU A 465 13.84 -5.09 -15.63
CA LEU A 465 15.16 -4.90 -15.05
C LEU A 465 16.13 -4.29 -16.07
N PRO A 466 16.94 -3.29 -15.70
CA PRO A 466 16.99 -2.65 -14.37
C PRO A 466 15.75 -1.80 -14.06
N PHE A 467 15.47 -1.58 -12.78
CA PHE A 467 14.51 -0.55 -12.36
C PHE A 467 15.04 0.80 -12.84
N HIS A 468 14.22 1.66 -13.46
CA HIS A 468 14.68 2.95 -13.99
C HIS A 468 13.74 4.09 -13.60
N ILE A 469 14.30 5.08 -12.90
CA ILE A 469 13.70 6.42 -12.80
C ILE A 469 14.32 7.23 -13.93
N LYS A 470 13.51 7.73 -14.86
CA LYS A 470 13.98 8.70 -15.87
C LYS A 470 13.70 10.11 -15.36
N ARG A 471 14.67 11.01 -15.51
CA ARG A 471 14.48 12.44 -15.17
C ARG A 471 13.28 13.05 -15.90
N VAL A 472 13.15 12.74 -17.18
CA VAL A 472 11.99 13.10 -18.00
C VAL A 472 11.56 11.84 -18.75
N PRO A 473 10.41 11.24 -18.37
CA PRO A 473 9.86 10.09 -19.07
C PRO A 473 9.54 10.41 -20.55
N ASP A 474 9.82 9.46 -21.45
CA ASP A 474 9.47 9.53 -22.87
C ASP A 474 8.07 8.94 -23.08
N LEU A 475 7.06 9.80 -22.93
CA LEU A 475 5.67 9.37 -22.80
C LEU A 475 5.08 8.93 -24.15
N LYS A 476 4.59 7.69 -24.19
CA LYS A 476 3.66 7.22 -25.22
C LYS A 476 2.23 7.44 -24.70
N CYS A 477 1.51 8.36 -25.34
CA CYS A 477 0.16 8.74 -24.95
C CYS A 477 -0.89 8.32 -25.97
N TYR A 478 -2.08 7.94 -25.48
CA TYR A 478 -3.28 7.81 -26.31
C TYR A 478 -4.49 8.41 -25.60
N ARG A 479 -5.46 8.88 -26.40
CA ARG A 479 -6.79 9.30 -25.94
C ARG A 479 -7.81 8.21 -26.25
N SER A 480 -8.79 8.05 -25.38
CA SER A 480 -9.84 7.04 -25.53
C SER A 480 -11.14 7.51 -24.87
N THR A 481 -12.26 7.29 -25.55
CA THR A 481 -13.61 7.47 -25.00
C THR A 481 -14.28 6.13 -24.66
N THR A 482 -13.61 5.01 -24.94
CA THR A 482 -14.14 3.66 -24.73
C THR A 482 -13.43 2.91 -23.60
N GLY A 483 -12.51 3.57 -22.89
CA GLY A 483 -11.72 2.98 -21.81
C GLY A 483 -10.28 2.63 -22.17
N LEU A 484 -9.67 1.77 -21.36
CA LEU A 484 -8.26 1.39 -21.50
C LEU A 484 -8.02 0.45 -22.68
N ARG A 485 -6.93 0.67 -23.41
CA ARG A 485 -6.50 -0.20 -24.50
C ARG A 485 -5.87 -1.49 -23.95
N LEU A 486 -6.03 -2.58 -24.69
CA LEU A 486 -5.30 -3.81 -24.45
C LEU A 486 -3.82 -3.61 -24.79
N TRP A 487 -2.94 -4.18 -23.97
CA TRP A 487 -1.51 -4.22 -24.27
C TRP A 487 -1.26 -5.23 -25.40
N GLU A 488 -0.67 -4.78 -26.50
CA GLU A 488 -0.21 -5.67 -27.57
C GLU A 488 1.18 -6.23 -27.19
N GLU A 489 1.29 -7.56 -27.03
CA GLU A 489 2.50 -8.25 -26.54
C GLU A 489 3.74 -8.10 -27.43
N LYS A 490 3.62 -7.50 -28.63
CA LYS A 490 4.70 -7.36 -29.62
C LYS A 490 5.86 -6.42 -29.22
N HIS A 491 5.89 -5.94 -27.98
CA HIS A 491 6.88 -4.97 -27.47
C HIS A 491 7.74 -5.51 -26.32
N LEU A 492 7.85 -6.83 -26.17
CA LEU A 492 8.85 -7.46 -25.29
C LEU A 492 10.16 -7.66 -26.06
N HIS A 493 10.88 -6.57 -26.31
CA HIS A 493 12.29 -6.65 -26.68
C HIS A 493 13.13 -6.28 -25.45
N VAL A 494 14.18 -7.06 -25.20
CA VAL A 494 15.07 -6.82 -24.07
C VAL A 494 15.87 -5.56 -24.39
N TRP A 495 15.78 -4.51 -23.57
CA TRP A 495 16.62 -3.33 -23.74
C TRP A 495 18.08 -3.63 -23.42
N ASP A 496 18.95 -3.06 -24.24
CA ASP A 496 20.38 -2.99 -24.05
C ASP A 496 20.74 -2.03 -22.91
N GLY A 497 20.90 -2.55 -21.69
CA GLY A 497 21.60 -1.84 -20.63
C GLY A 497 23.07 -1.57 -20.99
N THR A 498 23.69 -0.60 -20.32
CA THR A 498 25.13 -0.31 -20.48
C THR A 498 25.93 -1.57 -20.19
N LEU A 499 26.77 -1.96 -21.15
CA LEU A 499 27.64 -3.11 -20.96
C LEU A 499 28.54 -2.88 -19.75
N CYS A 500 28.74 -3.96 -19.00
CA CYS A 500 29.76 -4.02 -17.98
C CYS A 500 31.12 -3.66 -18.62
N PRO A 501 31.97 -2.83 -17.98
CA PRO A 501 33.30 -2.53 -18.51
C PRO A 501 34.05 -3.82 -18.85
N SER A 502 34.84 -3.80 -19.92
CA SER A 502 35.62 -4.96 -20.40
C SER A 502 36.39 -5.63 -19.26
N ASP A 503 37.07 -4.82 -18.45
CA ASP A 503 37.94 -5.26 -17.36
C ASP A 503 37.16 -6.01 -16.27
N CYS A 504 35.87 -5.69 -16.13
CA CYS A 504 34.98 -6.34 -15.18
C CYS A 504 34.43 -7.67 -15.74
N MET A 505 34.28 -7.77 -17.07
CA MET A 505 33.88 -9.00 -17.77
C MET A 505 35.00 -10.05 -17.78
N GLU A 506 36.26 -9.64 -17.62
CA GLU A 506 37.42 -10.52 -17.50
C GLU A 506 37.52 -11.21 -16.12
N THR A 507 36.83 -10.71 -15.11
CA THR A 507 36.79 -11.34 -13.78
C THR A 507 36.04 -12.68 -13.81
N LYS A 508 36.05 -13.45 -12.73
CA LYS A 508 35.08 -14.56 -12.57
C LYS A 508 33.87 -14.03 -11.79
N PRO A 509 32.64 -14.51 -12.06
CA PRO A 509 31.50 -14.21 -11.20
C PRO A 509 31.83 -14.51 -9.74
N VAL A 510 31.52 -13.56 -8.85
CA VAL A 510 31.69 -13.70 -7.40
C VAL A 510 30.52 -14.50 -6.78
N GLY A 511 29.43 -14.66 -7.52
CA GLY A 511 28.27 -15.45 -7.12
C GLY A 511 27.14 -15.33 -8.12
N GLN A 512 25.95 -15.79 -7.73
CA GLN A 512 24.71 -15.60 -8.47
C GLN A 512 23.68 -14.93 -7.56
N THR A 513 22.86 -14.03 -8.11
CA THR A 513 21.72 -13.45 -7.41
C THR A 513 20.42 -13.79 -8.12
N GLN A 514 19.36 -14.02 -7.35
CA GLN A 514 18.03 -14.24 -7.92
C GLN A 514 17.35 -12.90 -8.20
N THR A 515 16.96 -12.69 -9.44
CA THR A 515 16.15 -11.54 -9.85
C THR A 515 14.72 -11.97 -10.14
N GLU A 516 13.80 -11.02 -10.31
CA GLU A 516 12.42 -11.31 -10.74
C GLU A 516 12.37 -12.02 -12.12
N SER A 517 13.45 -11.93 -12.91
CA SER A 517 13.61 -12.58 -14.22
C SER A 517 14.41 -13.89 -14.18
N GLY A 518 14.87 -14.33 -12.99
CA GLY A 518 15.71 -15.52 -12.82
C GLY A 518 17.12 -15.24 -12.29
N PRO A 519 17.97 -16.28 -12.15
CA PRO A 519 19.31 -16.14 -11.61
C PRO A 519 20.24 -15.44 -12.61
N VAL A 520 21.10 -14.54 -12.11
CA VAL A 520 22.12 -13.85 -12.89
C VAL A 520 23.49 -13.96 -12.21
N ASP A 521 24.54 -14.07 -13.01
CA ASP A 521 25.92 -14.09 -12.52
C ASP A 521 26.32 -12.69 -12.04
N VAL A 522 26.76 -12.58 -10.80
CA VAL A 522 27.21 -11.32 -10.19
C VAL A 522 28.71 -11.22 -10.33
N ARG A 523 29.19 -10.10 -10.86
CA ARG A 523 30.61 -9.74 -10.93
C ARG A 523 30.82 -8.45 -10.15
N GLU A 524 31.89 -8.38 -9.38
CA GLU A 524 32.31 -7.17 -8.70
C GLU A 524 33.72 -6.81 -9.15
N CYS A 525 33.92 -5.56 -9.54
CA CYS A 525 35.22 -5.05 -9.96
C CYS A 525 35.43 -3.65 -9.39
N THR A 526 36.67 -3.33 -9.06
CA THR A 526 37.05 -1.98 -8.63
C THR A 526 37.57 -1.24 -9.85
N VAL A 527 36.98 -0.08 -10.16
CA VAL A 527 37.46 0.80 -11.21
C VAL A 527 38.00 2.06 -10.56
N THR A 528 39.22 2.43 -10.95
CA THR A 528 39.82 3.71 -10.59
C THR A 528 39.17 4.79 -11.45
N VAL A 529 38.55 5.79 -10.83
CA VAL A 529 37.83 6.88 -11.51
C VAL A 529 38.79 7.97 -11.94
#